data_AF-A0A2T9XPS5-F1
#
_entry.id   AF-A0A2T9XPS5-F1
#
_cell.length_a   1.000
_cell.length_b   1.000
_cell.length_c   1.000
_cell.angle_alpha   90.00
_cell.angle_beta   90.00
_cell.angle_gamma   90.00
#
_symmetry.space_group_name_H-M   'P 1'
#
loop_
_entity.id
_entity.type
_entity.pdbx_description
1 polymer ?
#
loop_
_entity_poly.entity_id
_entity_poly.type
_entity_poly.pdbx_seq_one_letter_code
_entity_poly.pdbx_strand_id
1 'polypeptide(L)'
;MTSTRSGAAASDEPGRKPRARKPVVATEPLGSLIQGDDLAGPGGSECRSCRGTLLTQLRMVLGDGTPVVFVSCHQCEERTWFALDGTGQELTREDVLERSAKR
;
A
#
# COMPACT_ATOMS: atom_id res chain seq x y z
N MET A 1 -32.99 -63.39 12.90
CA MET A 1 -33.46 -62.55 14.03
C MET A 1 -33.47 -61.12 13.56
N THR A 2 -34.67 -60.57 13.49
CA THR A 2 -35.11 -59.32 12.88
C THR A 2 -34.76 -58.10 13.73
N SER A 3 -34.32 -57.00 13.09
CA SER A 3 -34.50 -55.64 13.62
C SER A 3 -34.44 -54.64 12.48
N THR A 4 -35.58 -54.44 11.83
CA THR A 4 -35.83 -53.32 10.92
C THR A 4 -36.21 -52.11 11.77
N ARG A 5 -35.42 -51.04 11.72
CA ARG A 5 -35.72 -49.77 12.40
C ARG A 5 -37.00 -49.14 11.84
N SER A 6 -37.90 -48.79 12.74
CA SER A 6 -39.11 -48.00 12.49
C SER A 6 -38.78 -46.59 11.99
N GLY A 7 -39.57 -46.12 11.02
CA GLY A 7 -39.61 -44.74 10.56
C GLY A 7 -40.56 -43.85 11.38
N ALA A 8 -40.79 -42.66 10.81
CA ALA A 8 -41.56 -41.49 11.27
C ALA A 8 -40.76 -40.52 12.18
N ALA A 9 -40.78 -39.21 11.99
CA ALA A 9 -41.57 -38.37 11.11
C ALA A 9 -40.73 -37.14 10.71
N ALA A 10 -40.70 -36.84 9.40
CA ALA A 10 -40.39 -35.51 8.92
C ALA A 10 -41.54 -34.58 9.38
N SER A 11 -41.24 -33.69 10.31
CA SER A 11 -42.14 -32.58 10.62
C SER A 11 -41.75 -31.42 9.73
N ASP A 12 -42.69 -31.08 8.86
CA ASP A 12 -42.76 -29.92 7.99
C ASP A 12 -42.59 -28.64 8.83
N GLU A 13 -41.43 -27.98 8.71
CA GLU A 13 -41.20 -26.67 9.32
C GLU A 13 -41.79 -25.58 8.41
N PRO A 14 -42.70 -24.72 8.92
CA PRO A 14 -43.31 -23.68 8.09
C PRO A 14 -42.27 -22.65 7.66
N GLY A 15 -42.15 -22.49 6.34
CA GLY A 15 -41.17 -21.67 5.63
C GLY A 15 -40.76 -20.36 6.30
N ARG A 16 -39.55 -20.36 6.86
CA ARG A 16 -38.85 -19.13 7.27
C ARG A 16 -38.40 -18.37 6.03
N LYS A 17 -39.19 -17.38 5.62
CA LYS A 17 -38.82 -16.45 4.53
C LYS A 17 -37.45 -15.80 4.85
N PRO A 18 -36.43 -15.92 3.98
CA PRO A 18 -35.16 -15.26 4.23
C PRO A 18 -35.36 -13.75 4.20
N ARG A 19 -34.98 -13.05 5.30
CA ARG A 19 -34.92 -11.59 5.30
C ARG A 19 -33.85 -11.15 4.31
N ALA A 20 -34.24 -10.32 3.34
CA ALA A 20 -33.31 -9.68 2.44
C ALA A 20 -32.26 -8.90 3.25
N ARG A 21 -30.98 -9.22 3.05
CA ARG A 21 -29.88 -8.45 3.62
C ARG A 21 -29.85 -7.11 2.89
N LYS A 22 -29.88 -6.01 3.66
CA LYS A 22 -29.66 -4.66 3.13
C LYS A 22 -28.28 -4.65 2.46
N PRO A 23 -28.13 -4.15 1.22
CA PRO A 23 -26.82 -4.07 0.59
C PRO A 23 -25.94 -3.18 1.46
N VAL A 24 -24.74 -3.68 1.78
CA VAL A 24 -23.68 -2.88 2.40
C VAL A 24 -23.36 -1.80 1.39
N VAL A 25 -23.80 -0.57 1.66
CA VAL A 25 -23.39 0.59 0.88
C VAL A 25 -21.88 0.69 1.04
N ALA A 26 -21.16 0.64 -0.08
CA ALA A 26 -19.72 0.80 -0.08
C ALA A 26 -19.39 2.09 0.69
N THR A 27 -18.59 1.96 1.75
CA THR A 27 -18.03 3.10 2.45
C THR A 27 -17.13 3.82 1.46
N GLU A 28 -17.65 4.86 0.84
CA GLU A 28 -16.80 5.84 0.15
C GLU A 28 -15.73 6.28 1.16
N PRO A 29 -14.44 6.24 0.78
CA PRO A 29 -13.37 6.60 1.69
C PRO A 29 -13.57 8.05 2.12
N LEU A 30 -13.73 8.26 3.43
CA LEU A 30 -13.79 9.57 4.06
C LEU A 30 -12.43 10.24 3.85
N GLY A 31 -12.32 11.08 2.83
CA GLY A 31 -11.07 11.64 2.30
C GLY A 31 -9.95 11.78 3.33
N SER A 32 -9.06 10.79 3.37
CA SER A 32 -7.82 10.84 4.15
C SER A 32 -6.78 11.59 3.32
N LEU A 33 -6.22 12.66 3.87
CA LEU A 33 -5.07 13.36 3.27
C LEU A 33 -3.77 12.56 3.42
N ILE A 34 -3.78 11.51 4.25
CA ILE A 34 -2.65 10.62 4.43
C ILE A 34 -2.98 9.33 3.67
N GLN A 35 -2.54 9.28 2.41
CA GLN A 35 -2.51 8.06 1.60
C GLN A 35 -1.16 7.37 1.89
N GLY A 36 -1.19 6.37 2.77
CA GLY A 36 0.02 5.63 3.18
C GLY A 36 0.54 4.66 2.11
N ASP A 37 -0.35 4.17 1.24
CA ASP A 37 -0.04 3.06 0.31
C ASP A 37 0.50 3.54 -1.05
N ASP A 38 0.16 4.76 -1.49
CA ASP A 38 0.59 5.31 -2.78
C ASP A 38 2.07 5.79 -2.78
N LEU A 39 2.76 5.66 -1.64
CA LEU A 39 4.19 5.97 -1.49
C LEU A 39 5.11 4.79 -1.86
N ALA A 40 4.57 3.65 -2.30
CA ALA A 40 5.35 2.59 -2.98
C ALA A 40 5.83 3.07 -4.36
N GLY A 41 6.56 4.19 -4.38
CA GLY A 41 7.30 4.67 -5.53
C GLY A 41 8.61 3.91 -5.69
N PRO A 42 9.53 4.41 -6.53
CA PRO A 42 10.81 3.75 -6.83
C PRO A 42 11.69 3.42 -5.61
N GLY A 43 11.42 4.07 -4.47
CA GLY A 43 12.08 3.85 -3.19
C GLY A 43 11.82 2.49 -2.53
N GLY A 44 10.74 1.78 -2.92
CA GLY A 44 10.39 0.48 -2.35
C GLY A 44 10.00 0.52 -0.87
N SER A 45 9.87 -0.67 -0.26
CA SER A 45 9.53 -0.85 1.16
C SER A 45 10.73 -1.24 2.04
N GLU A 46 11.90 -1.47 1.45
CA GLU A 46 13.11 -1.91 2.14
C GLU A 46 14.34 -1.12 1.68
N CYS A 47 15.27 -0.84 2.60
CA CYS A 47 16.55 -0.23 2.28
C CYS A 47 17.38 -1.17 1.40
N ARG A 48 17.90 -0.69 0.25
CA ARG A 48 18.78 -1.48 -0.62
C ARG A 48 20.11 -1.89 0.03
N SER A 49 20.57 -1.13 1.02
CA SER A 49 21.83 -1.37 1.72
C SER A 49 21.69 -2.39 2.87
N CYS A 50 20.77 -2.15 3.82
CA CYS A 50 20.64 -2.99 5.02
C CYS A 50 19.36 -3.84 5.10
N ARG A 51 18.44 -3.71 4.13
CA ARG A 51 17.09 -4.32 4.12
C ARG A 51 16.16 -3.89 5.26
N GLY A 52 16.50 -2.79 5.93
CA GLY A 52 15.64 -2.17 6.92
C GLY A 52 14.33 -1.64 6.35
N THR A 53 13.24 -1.79 7.09
CA THR A 53 11.90 -1.33 6.70
C THR A 53 11.53 0.03 7.29
N LEU A 54 12.34 0.56 8.22
CA LEU A 54 12.13 1.88 8.80
C LEU A 54 12.70 2.95 7.86
N LEU A 55 11.87 3.36 6.89
CA LEU A 55 12.21 4.32 5.85
C LEU A 55 11.36 5.59 5.99
N THR A 56 11.98 6.76 5.80
CA THR A 56 11.27 7.99 5.46
C THR A 56 11.34 8.20 3.96
N GLN A 57 10.19 8.47 3.34
CA GLN A 57 10.09 8.79 1.91
C GLN A 57 9.41 10.14 1.72
N LEU A 58 10.00 11.01 0.90
CA LEU A 58 9.48 12.35 0.60
C LEU A 58 9.52 12.60 -0.91
N ARG A 59 8.38 12.98 -1.49
CA ARG A 59 8.34 13.51 -2.86
C ARG A 59 8.71 14.99 -2.83
N MET A 60 9.60 15.41 -3.73
CA MET A 60 10.00 16.81 -3.85
C MET A 60 10.44 17.14 -5.28
N VAL A 61 10.66 18.42 -5.54
CA VAL A 61 11.18 18.92 -6.82
C VAL A 61 12.52 19.59 -6.55
N LEU A 62 13.55 19.20 -7.30
CA LEU A 62 14.89 19.78 -7.21
C LEU A 62 14.92 21.21 -7.79
N GLY A 63 16.04 21.91 -7.61
CA GLY A 63 16.21 23.31 -8.03
C GLY A 63 16.01 23.54 -9.53
N ASP A 64 16.30 22.54 -10.36
CA ASP A 64 16.11 22.54 -11.82
C ASP A 64 14.70 22.15 -12.29
N GLY A 65 13.79 21.82 -11.36
CA GLY A 65 12.44 21.36 -11.67
C GLY A 65 12.28 19.84 -11.77
N THR A 66 13.34 19.05 -11.58
CA THR A 66 13.26 17.58 -11.62
C THR A 66 12.44 17.05 -10.42
N PRO A 67 11.33 16.34 -10.62
CA PRO A 67 10.60 15.68 -9.54
C PRO A 67 11.33 14.41 -9.10
N VAL A 68 11.46 14.21 -7.78
CA VAL A 68 12.17 13.07 -7.17
C VAL A 68 11.45 12.51 -5.95
N VAL A 69 11.76 11.26 -5.58
CA VAL A 69 11.54 10.71 -4.24
C VAL A 69 12.89 10.68 -3.51
N PHE A 70 12.96 11.33 -2.36
CA PHE A 70 14.04 11.13 -1.39
C PHE A 70 13.67 9.99 -0.44
N VAL A 71 14.62 9.09 -0.19
CA VAL A 71 14.49 7.97 0.76
C VAL A 71 15.63 8.06 1.78
N SER A 72 15.29 7.96 3.05
CA SER A 72 16.27 7.84 4.15
C SER A 72 15.95 6.63 5.01
N CYS A 73 16.94 5.77 5.23
CA CYS A 73 16.83 4.66 6.15
C CYS A 73 17.19 5.10 7.57
N HIS A 74 16.37 4.76 8.56
CA HIS A 74 16.65 5.06 9.97
C HIS A 74 17.58 4.05 10.66
N GLN A 75 17.90 2.93 10.00
CA GLN A 75 18.75 1.89 10.58
C GLN A 75 20.22 2.04 10.20
N CYS A 76 20.53 2.26 8.92
CA CYS A 76 21.90 2.43 8.43
C CYS A 76 22.18 3.84 7.91
N GLU A 77 21.22 4.76 8.03
CA GLU A 77 21.33 6.18 7.65
C GLU A 77 21.58 6.46 6.16
N GLU A 78 21.50 5.43 5.30
CA GLU A 78 21.67 5.56 3.86
C GLU A 78 20.59 6.46 3.25
N ARG A 79 21.01 7.25 2.24
CA ARG A 79 20.15 8.25 1.58
C ARG A 79 20.20 8.04 0.08
N THR A 80 19.03 7.98 -0.53
CA THR A 80 18.89 7.71 -1.96
C THR A 80 17.84 8.60 -2.57
N TRP A 81 18.01 8.98 -3.83
CA TRP A 81 17.05 9.75 -4.60
C TRP A 81 16.64 8.98 -5.85
N PHE A 82 15.37 9.04 -6.20
CA PHE A 82 14.84 8.42 -7.40
C PHE A 82 14.08 9.43 -8.25
N ALA A 83 14.33 9.46 -9.55
CA ALA A 83 13.59 10.29 -10.49
C ALA A 83 12.11 9.85 -10.57
N LEU A 84 11.20 10.84 -10.58
CA LEU A 84 9.76 10.66 -10.80
C LEU A 84 9.35 11.04 -12.24
N ASP A 85 10.21 10.75 -13.20
CA ASP A 85 9.98 10.95 -14.64
C ASP A 85 9.36 9.71 -15.33
N GLY A 86 9.04 8.67 -14.54
CA GLY A 86 8.53 7.38 -15.01
C GLY A 86 9.59 6.29 -15.11
N THR A 87 10.89 6.62 -15.04
CA THR A 87 11.97 5.61 -15.06
C THR A 87 12.21 5.00 -13.68
N GLY A 88 11.99 5.78 -12.61
CA GLY A 88 12.38 5.40 -11.26
C GLY A 88 13.90 5.25 -11.09
N GLN A 89 14.69 5.86 -11.96
CA GLN A 89 16.15 5.78 -11.92
C GLN A 89 16.69 6.37 -10.62
N GLU A 90 17.64 5.68 -10.00
CA GLU A 90 18.41 6.18 -8.88
C GLU A 90 19.36 7.29 -9.32
N LEU A 91 19.34 8.42 -8.63
CA LEU A 91 20.23 9.55 -8.86
C LEU A 91 21.42 9.48 -7.91
N THR A 92 22.61 9.78 -8.42
CA THR A 92 23.79 9.92 -7.57
C THR A 92 23.69 11.17 -6.71
N ARG A 93 24.50 11.26 -5.65
CA ARG A 93 24.57 12.47 -4.83
C ARG A 93 25.02 13.66 -5.67
N GLU A 94 25.97 13.44 -6.57
CA GLU A 94 26.51 14.44 -7.48
C GLU A 94 25.42 14.99 -8.40
N ASP A 95 24.61 14.11 -9.02
CA ASP A 95 23.46 14.51 -9.85
C ASP A 95 22.49 15.41 -9.05
N VAL A 96 22.17 15.01 -7.82
CA VAL A 96 21.22 15.76 -6.98
C VAL A 96 21.78 17.14 -6.63
N LEU A 97 23.07 17.24 -6.30
CA LEU A 97 23.71 18.50 -5.97
C LEU A 97 23.75 19.45 -7.17
N GLU A 98 24.11 18.95 -8.35
CA GLU A 98 24.13 19.75 -9.60
C GLU A 98 22.74 20.29 -9.91
N ARG A 99 21.71 19.44 -9.84
CA ARG A 99 20.32 19.82 -10.13
C ARG A 99 19.68 20.69 -9.05
N SER A 100 20.20 20.65 -7.82
CA SER A 100 19.71 21.49 -6.71
C SER A 100 20.37 22.86 -6.66
N ALA A 101 21.45 23.08 -7.42
CA ALA A 101 22.16 24.34 -7.42
C ALA A 101 21.25 25.48 -7.88
N LYS A 102 21.25 26.58 -7.11
CA LYS A 102 20.52 27.79 -7.46
C LYS A 102 21.27 28.49 -8.59
N ARG A 103 20.58 28.80 -9.69
CA ARG A 103 21.11 29.69 -10.74
C ARG A 103 21.12 31.14 -10.30
#